data_AF-A0A0W1D2B7-F1
#
_entry.id   AF-A0A0W1D2B7-F1
#
_cell.length_a   1.000
_cell.length_b   1.000
_cell.length_c   1.000
_cell.angle_alpha   90.00
_cell.angle_beta   90.00
_cell.angle_gamma   90.00
#
_symmetry.space_group_name_H-M   'P 1'
#
loop_
_entity.id
_entity.type
_entity.pdbx_description
1 polymer ?
#
loop_
_entity_poly.entity_id
_entity_poly.type
_entity_poly.pdbx_seq_one_letter_code
_entity_poly.pdbx_strand_id
1 'polypeptide(L)'
;MSVIELYADLYRQEAERQNLSSRQLATKLDAHHSGICAFLKGRSIPKRDRLDEIADALGIDNVRAFLAVEIFQSVEAYDEPPTKLLALLVPCLAQTLSSDDCQLHDDLREWEANALFEKIQLLVLELLGPRSRFRQPFLSFRTPR
;
A
#
# COMPACT_ATOMS: atom_id res chain seq x y z
N MET A 1 14.43 2.08 -8.75
CA MET A 1 13.25 1.66 -9.54
C MET A 1 12.21 2.76 -9.42
N SER A 2 11.61 3.17 -10.53
CA SER A 2 10.52 4.16 -10.50
C SER A 2 9.24 3.55 -9.94
N VAL A 3 8.33 4.39 -9.46
CA VAL A 3 6.98 3.98 -9.00
C VAL A 3 6.22 3.20 -10.09
N ILE A 4 6.37 3.61 -11.35
CA ILE A 4 5.75 2.93 -12.49
C ILE A 4 6.31 1.51 -12.66
N GLU A 5 7.62 1.35 -12.52
CA GLU A 5 8.28 0.03 -12.59
C GLU A 5 7.85 -0.85 -11.41
N LEU A 6 7.74 -0.29 -10.20
CA LEU A 6 7.28 -1.02 -9.02
C LEU A 6 5.83 -1.52 -9.17
N TYR A 7 4.92 -0.68 -9.66
CA TYR A 7 3.54 -1.10 -9.97
C TYR A 7 3.52 -2.18 -11.06
N ALA A 8 4.27 -1.97 -12.15
CA ALA A 8 4.34 -2.93 -13.24
C ALA A 8 4.89 -4.29 -12.77
N ASP A 9 5.90 -4.29 -11.90
CA ASP A 9 6.50 -5.50 -11.36
C ASP A 9 5.55 -6.24 -10.41
N LEU A 10 4.88 -5.54 -9.48
CA LEU A 10 3.87 -6.13 -8.60
C LEU A 10 2.75 -6.82 -9.41
N TYR A 11 2.20 -6.10 -10.40
CA TYR A 11 1.09 -6.60 -11.21
C TYR A 11 1.54 -7.75 -12.13
N ARG A 12 2.79 -7.73 -12.60
CA ARG A 12 3.38 -8.83 -13.36
C ARG A 12 3.55 -10.07 -12.49
N GLN A 13 4.10 -9.94 -11.28
CA GLN A 13 4.26 -11.06 -10.35
C GLN A 13 2.92 -11.74 -10.03
N GLU A 14 1.87 -10.95 -9.79
CA GLU A 14 0.53 -11.50 -9.51
C GLU A 14 -0.12 -12.13 -10.74
N ALA A 15 0.08 -11.57 -11.94
CA ALA A 15 -0.37 -12.20 -13.18
C ALA A 15 0.37 -13.54 -13.44
N GLU A 16 1.67 -13.58 -13.22
CA GLU A 16 2.49 -14.79 -13.34
C GLU A 16 2.08 -15.87 -12.35
N ARG A 17 1.82 -15.49 -11.09
CA ARG A 17 1.31 -16.40 -10.04
C ARG A 17 0.00 -17.08 -10.45
N GLN A 18 -0.84 -16.39 -11.22
CA GLN A 18 -2.11 -16.89 -11.73
C GLN A 18 -2.00 -17.56 -13.12
N ASN A 19 -0.81 -17.68 -13.69
CA ASN A 19 -0.57 -18.15 -15.05
C ASN A 19 -1.35 -17.37 -16.12
N LEU A 20 -1.55 -16.06 -15.91
CA LEU A 20 -2.27 -15.19 -16.83
C LEU A 20 -1.28 -14.47 -17.76
N SER A 21 -1.43 -14.72 -19.07
CA SER A 21 -0.76 -13.91 -20.07
C SER A 21 -1.40 -12.51 -20.18
N SER A 22 -0.64 -11.55 -20.68
CA SER A 22 -1.15 -10.20 -20.98
C SER A 22 -2.28 -10.18 -22.03
N ARG A 23 -2.45 -11.24 -22.82
CA ARG A 23 -3.62 -11.40 -23.71
C ARG A 23 -4.85 -11.86 -22.92
N GLN A 24 -4.70 -12.86 -22.06
CA GLN A 24 -5.81 -13.35 -21.21
C GLN A 24 -6.30 -12.27 -20.25
N LEU A 25 -5.38 -11.51 -19.65
CA LEU A 25 -5.73 -10.38 -18.78
C LEU A 25 -6.47 -9.28 -19.56
N ALA A 26 -6.02 -8.96 -20.78
CA ALA A 26 -6.71 -8.01 -21.65
C ALA A 26 -8.12 -8.48 -22.04
N THR A 27 -8.31 -9.77 -22.35
CA THR A 27 -9.64 -10.35 -22.62
C THR A 27 -10.54 -10.29 -21.39
N LYS A 28 -10.01 -10.57 -20.19
CA LYS A 28 -10.77 -10.51 -18.93
C LYS A 28 -11.27 -9.09 -18.61
N LEU A 29 -10.53 -8.08 -19.04
CA LEU A 29 -10.78 -6.66 -18.79
C LEU A 29 -11.48 -5.92 -19.93
N ASP A 30 -11.83 -6.62 -21.02
CA ASP A 30 -12.27 -6.02 -22.29
C ASP A 30 -11.38 -4.83 -22.73
N ALA A 31 -10.07 -5.01 -22.57
CA ALA A 31 -9.06 -3.99 -22.77
C ALA A 31 -8.19 -4.27 -23.99
N HIS A 32 -7.62 -3.22 -24.57
CA HIS A 32 -6.69 -3.38 -25.68
C HIS A 32 -5.37 -4.01 -25.18
N HIS A 33 -5.00 -5.16 -25.75
CA HIS A 33 -3.82 -5.93 -25.33
C HIS A 33 -2.52 -5.12 -25.30
N SER A 34 -2.32 -4.20 -26.25
CA SER A 34 -1.11 -3.36 -26.28
C SER A 34 -0.97 -2.47 -25.05
N GLY A 35 -2.08 -1.99 -24.48
CA GLY A 35 -2.07 -1.15 -23.27
C GLY A 35 -1.65 -1.95 -22.05
N ILE A 36 -2.25 -3.12 -21.84
CA ILE A 36 -1.88 -4.05 -20.75
C ILE A 36 -0.42 -4.48 -20.88
N CYS A 37 0.03 -4.81 -22.09
CA CYS A 37 1.41 -5.21 -22.36
C CYS A 37 2.41 -4.06 -22.11
N ALA A 38 2.07 -2.82 -22.47
CA ALA A 38 2.91 -1.65 -22.20
C ALA A 38 3.04 -1.38 -20.70
N PHE A 39 1.93 -1.46 -19.96
CA PHE A 39 1.92 -1.32 -18.51
C PHE A 39 2.74 -2.40 -17.82
N LEU A 40 2.49 -3.68 -18.10
CA LEU A 40 3.23 -4.78 -17.48
C LEU A 40 4.73 -4.78 -17.82
N LYS A 41 5.16 -4.03 -18.85
CA LYS A 41 6.58 -3.79 -19.19
C LYS A 41 7.16 -2.52 -18.55
N GLY A 42 6.43 -1.85 -17.66
CA GLY A 42 6.85 -0.61 -17.01
C GLY A 42 6.95 0.61 -17.93
N ARG A 43 6.37 0.56 -19.14
CA ARG A 43 6.52 1.63 -20.14
C ARG A 43 5.53 2.79 -19.96
N SER A 44 4.41 2.53 -19.29
CA SER A 44 3.36 3.51 -19.04
C SER A 44 2.54 3.09 -17.82
N ILE A 45 2.03 4.03 -17.05
CA ILE A 45 1.04 3.75 -16.00
C ILE A 45 -0.38 4.08 -16.52
N PRO A 46 -1.34 3.16 -16.39
CA PRO A 46 -2.74 3.44 -16.68
C PRO A 46 -3.27 4.56 -15.78
N LYS A 47 -4.40 5.17 -16.18
CA LYS A 47 -5.16 6.01 -15.27
C LYS A 47 -5.68 5.18 -14.09
N ARG A 48 -5.94 5.86 -12.96
CA ARG A 48 -6.37 5.23 -11.71
C ARG A 48 -7.52 4.23 -11.88
N ASP A 49 -8.62 4.62 -12.52
CA ASP A 49 -9.77 3.73 -12.75
C ASP A 49 -9.38 2.42 -13.46
N ARG A 50 -8.48 2.52 -14.45
CA ARG A 50 -7.99 1.35 -15.19
C ARG A 50 -6.99 0.54 -14.37
N LEU A 51 -6.21 1.18 -13.52
CA LEU A 51 -5.33 0.50 -12.57
C LEU A 51 -6.14 -0.34 -11.59
N ASP A 52 -7.22 0.24 -11.05
CA ASP A 52 -8.15 -0.42 -10.11
C ASP A 52 -8.84 -1.63 -10.78
N GLU A 53 -9.31 -1.50 -12.02
CA GLU A 53 -9.87 -2.63 -12.77
C GLU A 53 -8.86 -3.78 -12.95
N ILE A 54 -7.61 -3.45 -13.28
CA ILE A 54 -6.55 -4.47 -13.43
C ILE A 54 -6.26 -5.12 -12.06
N ALA A 55 -6.21 -4.32 -11.00
CA ALA A 55 -6.00 -4.81 -9.65
C ALA A 55 -7.09 -5.82 -9.25
N ASP A 56 -8.36 -5.46 -9.46
CA ASP A 56 -9.51 -6.33 -9.19
C ASP A 56 -9.44 -7.63 -10.00
N ALA A 57 -9.08 -7.55 -11.28
CA ALA A 57 -8.93 -8.72 -12.13
C ALA A 57 -7.80 -9.66 -11.67
N LEU A 58 -6.79 -9.13 -10.98
CA LEU A 58 -5.68 -9.88 -10.40
C LEU A 58 -5.89 -10.19 -8.91
N GLY A 59 -6.98 -9.75 -8.28
CA GLY A 59 -7.20 -9.90 -6.83
C GLY A 59 -6.16 -9.14 -5.99
N ILE A 60 -5.60 -8.06 -6.54
CA ILE A 60 -4.66 -7.18 -5.86
C ILE A 60 -5.44 -6.23 -4.95
N ASP A 61 -4.98 -6.13 -3.71
CA ASP A 61 -5.50 -5.17 -2.76
C ASP A 61 -4.85 -3.80 -3.01
N ASN A 62 -5.67 -2.82 -3.40
CA ASN A 62 -5.21 -1.49 -3.77
C ASN A 62 -4.52 -0.74 -2.61
N VAL A 63 -4.95 -0.97 -1.37
CA VAL A 63 -4.32 -0.33 -0.20
C VAL A 63 -2.97 -0.96 0.07
N ARG A 64 -2.86 -2.29 0.00
CA ARG A 64 -1.57 -2.98 0.12
C ARG A 64 -0.61 -2.62 -1.01
N ALA A 65 -1.10 -2.53 -2.24
CA ALA A 65 -0.30 -2.14 -3.40
C ALA A 65 0.23 -0.71 -3.25
N PHE A 66 -0.62 0.23 -2.81
CA PHE A 66 -0.22 1.60 -2.51
C PHE A 66 0.84 1.65 -1.40
N LEU A 67 0.63 0.95 -0.29
CA LEU A 67 1.61 0.90 0.81
C LEU A 67 2.95 0.31 0.34
N ALA A 68 2.93 -0.80 -0.38
CA ALA A 68 4.13 -1.46 -0.88
C ALA A 68 4.91 -0.58 -1.87
N VAL A 69 4.21 0.01 -2.85
CA VAL A 69 4.83 0.72 -3.97
C VAL A 69 5.17 2.17 -3.64
N GLU A 70 4.23 2.91 -3.06
CA GLU A 70 4.36 4.37 -2.87
C GLU A 70 5.01 4.71 -1.52
N ILE A 71 4.79 3.89 -0.49
CA ILE A 71 5.30 4.15 0.86
C ILE A 71 6.59 3.38 1.14
N PHE A 72 6.58 2.06 0.93
CA PHE A 72 7.74 1.20 1.20
C PHE A 72 8.70 1.09 0.01
N GLN A 73 8.26 1.48 -1.20
CA GLN A 73 9.05 1.43 -2.44
C GLN A 73 9.65 0.04 -2.70
N SER A 74 8.92 -1.02 -2.35
CA SER A 74 9.33 -2.42 -2.47
C SER A 74 8.13 -3.29 -2.82
N VAL A 75 8.27 -4.11 -3.87
CA VAL A 75 7.23 -5.08 -4.26
C VAL A 75 7.10 -6.17 -3.22
N GLU A 76 8.21 -6.58 -2.62
CA GLU A 76 8.29 -7.63 -1.60
C GLU A 76 7.44 -7.28 -0.38
N ALA A 77 7.37 -5.99 -0.04
CA ALA A 77 6.55 -5.48 1.06
C ALA A 77 5.06 -5.79 0.90
N TYR A 78 4.54 -6.02 -0.33
CA TYR A 78 3.12 -6.29 -0.58
C TYR A 78 2.56 -7.48 0.23
N ASP A 79 3.37 -8.52 0.39
CA ASP A 79 2.99 -9.75 1.10
C ASP A 79 3.45 -9.79 2.55
N GLU A 80 4.19 -8.78 3.01
CA GLU A 80 4.69 -8.74 4.37
C GLU A 80 3.56 -8.53 5.39
N PRO A 81 3.63 -9.17 6.57
CA PRO A 81 2.65 -9.01 7.63
C PRO A 81 2.36 -7.55 8.04
N PRO A 82 3.34 -6.63 8.12
CA PRO A 82 3.08 -5.23 8.48
C PRO A 82 2.22 -4.50 7.44
N THR A 83 2.46 -4.73 6.15
CA THR A 83 1.67 -4.14 5.06
C THR A 83 0.23 -4.64 5.10
N LYS A 84 0.03 -5.95 5.36
CA LYS A 84 -1.30 -6.54 5.53
C LYS A 84 -2.05 -5.93 6.72
N LEU A 85 -1.38 -5.73 7.84
CA LEU A 85 -1.95 -5.09 9.01
C LEU A 85 -2.35 -3.64 8.73
N LEU A 86 -1.44 -2.85 8.13
CA LEU A 86 -1.70 -1.45 7.81
C LEU A 86 -2.86 -1.31 6.83
N ALA A 87 -2.96 -2.17 5.82
CA ALA A 87 -4.06 -2.13 4.88
C ALA A 87 -5.43 -2.42 5.52
N LEU A 88 -5.49 -3.16 6.62
CA LEU A 88 -6.72 -3.35 7.40
C LEU A 88 -7.05 -2.11 8.23
N LEU A 89 -6.05 -1.39 8.73
CA LEU A 89 -6.23 -0.24 9.63
C LEU A 89 -6.50 1.08 8.88
N VAL A 90 -5.85 1.30 7.75
CA VAL A 90 -5.93 2.55 6.97
C VAL A 90 -7.36 2.91 6.58
N PRO A 91 -8.21 1.99 6.07
CA PRO A 91 -9.60 2.32 5.75
C PRO A 91 -10.42 2.73 6.98
N CYS A 92 -10.24 2.04 8.11
CA CYS A 92 -10.93 2.37 9.36
C CYS A 92 -10.51 3.75 9.87
N LEU A 93 -9.22 4.07 9.82
CA LEU A 93 -8.70 5.38 10.19
C LEU A 93 -9.23 6.47 9.26
N ALA A 94 -9.21 6.25 7.93
CA ALA A 94 -9.73 7.19 6.96
C ALA A 94 -11.23 7.46 7.17
N GLN A 95 -12.01 6.41 7.42
CA GLN A 95 -13.44 6.53 7.72
C GLN A 95 -13.70 7.29 9.02
N THR A 96 -12.91 7.01 10.07
CA THR A 96 -13.01 7.71 11.35
C THR A 96 -12.71 9.19 11.19
N LEU A 97 -11.62 9.52 10.47
CA LEU A 97 -11.21 10.91 10.22
C LEU A 97 -12.15 11.66 9.27
N SER A 98 -12.94 10.95 8.46
CA SER A 98 -13.91 11.55 7.53
C SER A 98 -15.32 11.65 8.10
N SER A 99 -15.54 11.22 9.36
CA SER A 99 -16.85 11.28 10.01
C SER A 99 -17.17 12.71 10.45
N ASP A 100 -18.40 13.17 10.23
CA ASP A 100 -18.89 14.48 10.72
C ASP A 100 -18.88 14.56 12.27
N ASP A 101 -18.97 13.41 12.94
CA ASP A 101 -18.82 13.29 14.40
C ASP A 101 -17.36 13.37 14.86
N CYS A 102 -16.41 13.20 13.93
CA CYS A 102 -15.00 13.50 14.16
C CYS A 102 -14.83 15.02 14.06
N GLN A 103 -15.37 15.73 15.05
CA GLN A 103 -15.01 17.12 15.27
C GLN A 103 -13.55 17.15 15.72
N LEU A 104 -12.63 17.23 14.75
CA LEU A 104 -11.23 17.59 14.95
C LEU A 104 -11.11 19.07 15.36
N HIS A 105 -12.04 19.54 16.19
CA HIS A 105 -12.04 20.86 16.76
C HIS A 105 -11.35 20.79 18.13
N ASP A 106 -10.38 21.69 18.26
CA ASP A 106 -9.46 21.92 19.39
C ASP A 106 -8.31 20.92 19.51
N ASP A 107 -7.44 20.96 18.51
CA ASP A 107 -6.17 20.25 18.47
C ASP A 107 -6.34 18.72 18.57
N LEU A 108 -5.48 18.00 17.87
CA LEU A 108 -4.95 16.80 18.48
C LEU A 108 -4.38 17.25 19.83
N ARG A 109 -5.15 17.24 20.94
CA ARG A 109 -4.61 17.55 22.27
C ARG A 109 -3.36 16.71 22.36
N GLU A 110 -2.20 17.35 22.46
CA GLU A 110 -0.90 16.70 22.20
C GLU A 110 -0.83 15.33 22.88
N TRP A 111 -1.41 15.21 24.09
CA TRP A 111 -1.51 13.98 24.85
C TRP A 111 -2.49 12.92 24.32
N GLU A 112 -3.66 13.25 23.76
CA GLU A 112 -4.62 12.27 23.18
C GLU A 112 -4.09 11.71 21.87
N ALA A 113 -3.48 12.57 21.06
CA ALA A 113 -2.82 12.19 19.82
C ALA A 113 -1.55 11.40 20.07
N ASN A 114 -0.71 11.83 21.03
CA ASN A 114 0.45 11.08 21.46
C ASN A 114 0.04 9.76 22.10
N ALA A 115 -1.05 9.69 22.88
CA ALA A 115 -1.53 8.43 23.45
C ALA A 115 -2.09 7.47 22.39
N LEU A 116 -2.75 7.99 21.36
CA LEU A 116 -3.22 7.19 20.22
C LEU A 116 -2.03 6.71 19.37
N PHE A 117 -1.07 7.59 19.07
CA PHE A 117 0.17 7.24 18.39
C PHE A 117 1.00 6.24 19.19
N GLU A 118 1.16 6.44 20.50
CA GLU A 118 1.85 5.53 21.41
C GLU A 118 1.12 4.19 21.49
N LYS A 119 -0.22 4.16 21.53
CA LYS A 119 -0.98 2.91 21.48
C LYS A 119 -0.82 2.19 20.17
N ILE A 120 -0.91 2.90 19.04
CA ILE A 120 -0.70 2.33 17.71
C ILE A 120 0.75 1.83 17.58
N GLN A 121 1.71 2.60 18.07
CA GLN A 121 3.13 2.25 18.07
C GLN A 121 3.43 1.06 18.97
N LEU A 122 2.85 1.00 20.17
CA LEU A 122 2.94 -0.14 21.09
C LEU A 122 2.27 -1.38 20.51
N LEU A 123 1.09 -1.26 19.92
CA LEU A 123 0.42 -2.35 19.21
C LEU A 123 1.26 -2.86 18.04
N VAL A 124 1.86 -1.96 17.26
CA VAL A 124 2.77 -2.31 16.17
C VAL A 124 4.03 -2.99 16.72
N LEU A 125 4.63 -2.49 17.80
CA LEU A 125 5.81 -3.08 18.44
C LEU A 125 5.52 -4.44 19.09
N GLU A 126 4.36 -4.61 19.74
CA GLU A 126 3.89 -5.88 20.31
C GLU A 126 3.57 -6.90 19.22
N LEU A 127 2.90 -6.48 18.14
CA LEU A 127 2.58 -7.33 16.99
C LEU A 127 3.81 -7.74 16.19
N LEU A 128 4.83 -6.88 16.10
CA LEU A 128 6.13 -7.20 15.50
C LEU A 128 6.98 -8.14 16.40
N GLY A 129 6.68 -8.17 17.71
CA GLY A 129 7.29 -9.06 18.70
C GLY A 129 8.82 -8.89 18.85
N PRO A 130 9.47 -9.69 19.71
CA PRO A 130 10.92 -9.66 19.93
C PRO A 130 11.71 -10.32 18.79
N ARG A 131 11.24 -10.21 17.54
CA ARG A 131 11.98 -10.58 16.33
C ARG A 131 12.93 -9.44 15.93
N SER A 132 13.83 -9.15 16.88
CA SER A 132 15.26 -8.98 16.64
C SER A 132 15.66 -8.92 15.15
N ARG A 133 16.06 -7.71 14.70
CA ARG A 133 16.98 -7.37 13.58
C ARG A 133 16.47 -6.41 12.50
N PHE A 134 15.34 -5.71 12.67
CA PHE A 134 15.18 -4.46 11.91
C PHE A 134 16.08 -3.39 12.54
N ARG A 135 17.30 -3.29 11.98
CA ARG A 135 18.26 -2.23 12.28
C ARG A 135 17.55 -0.88 12.15
N GLN A 136 17.54 -0.13 13.25
CA GLN A 136 17.15 1.27 13.31
C GLN A 136 17.82 2.06 12.17
N PRO A 137 17.05 2.82 11.39
CA PRO A 137 17.28 4.26 11.38
C PRO A 137 16.00 5.13 11.30
N PHE A 138 14.83 4.62 11.67
CA PHE A 138 13.58 5.40 11.57
C PHE A 138 13.35 6.41 12.71
N LEU A 139 14.18 6.42 13.76
CA LEU A 139 14.01 7.31 14.92
C LEU A 139 15.14 8.33 15.11
N SER A 140 15.81 8.76 14.03
CA SER A 140 16.67 9.95 14.08
C SER A 140 15.97 11.15 13.45
N PHE A 141 14.78 11.51 13.94
CA PHE A 141 14.29 12.87 13.74
C PHE A 141 14.92 13.76 14.80
N ARG A 142 15.87 14.58 14.35
CA ARG A 142 16.49 15.66 15.11
C ARG A 142 15.39 16.56 15.70
N THR A 143 15.40 16.73 17.01
CA THR A 143 14.75 17.85 17.68
C THR A 143 15.31 19.16 17.13
N PRO A 144 14.47 20.13 16.74
CA PRO A 144 14.95 21.48 16.45
C PRO A 144 15.38 22.15 17.76
N ARG A 145 16.51 22.87 17.73
CA ARG A 145 16.92 23.82 18.77
C ARG A 145 16.29 25.18 18.51
#